data_AF-A0A4R1UJ06-F1
#
_entry.id   AF-A0A4R1UJ06-F1
#
_cell.length_a   1.000
_cell.length_b   1.000
_cell.length_c   1.000
_cell.angle_alpha   90.00
_cell.angle_beta   90.00
_cell.angle_gamma   90.00
#
_symmetry.space_group_name_H-M   'P 1'
#
loop_
_entity.id
_entity.type
_entity.pdbx_description
1 polymer ?
#
loop_
_entity_poly.entity_id
_entity_poly.type
_entity_poly.pdbx_seq_one_letter_code
_entity_poly.pdbx_strand_id
1 'polypeptide(L)' 'MIEACVDRSRAVGYARLDLWTDSQLAAARRLYERAGFKRRETKRERHFGQDIGSETWSLDL' A
#
# COMPACT_ATOMS: atom_id res chain seq x y z
N MET A 1 10.03 -0.10 -9.45
CA MET A 1 10.54 0.09 -8.07
C MET A 1 9.80 -0.78 -7.07
N ILE A 2 8.45 -0.73 -6.98
CA ILE A 2 7.65 -1.61 -6.09
C ILE A 2 7.96 -3.10 -6.32
N GLU A 3 8.06 -3.54 -7.59
CA GLU A 3 8.35 -4.94 -7.94
C GLU A 3 9.69 -5.41 -7.36
N ALA A 4 10.75 -4.60 -7.47
CA ALA A 4 12.05 -4.92 -6.88
C ALA A 4 12.00 -5.04 -5.35
N CYS A 5 11.17 -4.24 -4.68
CA CYS A 5 10.94 -4.36 -3.23
C CYS A 5 10.20 -5.66 -2.90
N VAL A 6 9.18 -6.02 -3.67
CA VAL A 6 8.44 -7.28 -3.51
C VAL A 6 9.36 -8.49 -3.72
N ASP A 7 10.14 -8.50 -4.79
CA ASP A 7 11.08 -9.58 -5.11
C ASP A 7 12.14 -9.73 -4.03
N ARG A 8 12.69 -8.61 -3.54
CA ARG A 8 13.63 -8.62 -2.42
C ARG A 8 12.99 -9.20 -1.17
N SER A 9 11.76 -8.82 -0.85
CA SER A 9 11.08 -9.30 0.35
C SER A 9 10.76 -10.79 0.28
N ARG A 10 10.41 -11.30 -0.90
CA ARG A 10 10.29 -12.74 -1.16
C ARG A 10 11.62 -13.47 -0.96
N ALA A 11 12.70 -12.92 -1.52
CA ALA A 11 14.03 -13.51 -1.39
C ALA A 11 14.53 -13.56 0.07
N VAL A 12 14.12 -12.59 0.90
CA VAL A 12 14.42 -12.57 2.34
C VAL A 12 13.52 -13.52 3.13
N GLY A 13 12.38 -13.95 2.58
CA GLY A 13 11.44 -14.86 3.23
C GLY A 13 10.41 -14.17 4.12
N TYR A 14 10.08 -12.91 3.85
CA TYR A 14 8.96 -12.25 4.52
C TYR A 14 7.64 -12.89 4.09
N ALA A 15 6.73 -13.09 5.04
CA ALA A 15 5.41 -13.68 4.77
C ALA A 15 4.40 -12.66 4.20
N ARG A 16 4.56 -11.38 4.52
CA ARG A 16 3.64 -10.32 4.11
C ARG A 16 4.33 -8.96 4.03
N LEU A 17 3.88 -8.13 3.10
CA LEU A 17 4.22 -6.72 3.02
C LEU A 17 2.97 -5.86 3.23
N ASP A 18 3.07 -4.89 4.14
CA ASP A 18 2.02 -3.91 4.41
C ASP A 18 2.53 -2.50 4.03
N LEU A 19 1.72 -1.74 3.29
CA LEU A 19 2.00 -0.37 2.85
C LEU A 19 0.89 0.56 3.32
N TRP A 20 1.24 1.80 3.64
CA TRP A 20 0.31 2.85 3.99
C TRP A 20 0.39 3.98 2.95
N THR A 21 -0.76 4.49 2.51
CA THR A 21 -0.83 5.58 1.51
C THR A 21 -2.04 6.47 1.75
N ASP A 22 -1.98 7.71 1.27
CA ASP A 22 -3.17 8.55 1.16
C ASP A 22 -4.03 8.12 -0.05
N SER A 23 -5.34 8.02 0.17
CA SER A 23 -6.36 7.65 -0.82
C SER A 23 -6.43 8.58 -2.04
N GLN A 24 -5.95 9.82 -1.88
CA GLN A 24 -5.85 10.83 -2.94
C GLN A 24 -4.73 10.53 -3.94
N LEU A 25 -3.74 9.73 -3.55
CA LEU A 25 -2.61 9.34 -4.41
C LEU A 25 -3.01 8.21 -5.36
N ALA A 26 -3.88 8.52 -6.33
CA ALA A 26 -4.40 7.55 -7.28
C ALA A 26 -3.30 6.82 -8.09
N ALA A 27 -2.17 7.48 -8.35
CA ALA A 27 -1.03 6.87 -9.02
C ALA A 27 -0.39 5.75 -8.17
N ALA A 28 -0.24 5.98 -6.87
CA ALA A 28 0.32 4.99 -5.94
C ALA A 28 -0.60 3.75 -5.86
N ARG A 29 -1.91 3.97 -5.74
CA ARG A 29 -2.93 2.90 -5.71
C ARG A 29 -2.85 1.98 -6.93
N ARG A 30 -2.75 2.56 -8.13
CA ARG A 30 -2.60 1.80 -9.37
C ARG A 30 -1.32 0.95 -9.40
N LEU A 31 -0.23 1.45 -8.82
CA LEU A 31 1.02 0.68 -8.72
C LEU A 31 0.88 -0.49 -7.75
N TYR A 32 0.20 -0.29 -6.63
CA TYR A 32 -0.04 -1.34 -5.64
C TYR A 32 -0.96 -2.44 -6.19
N GLU A 33 -2.06 -2.06 -6.85
CA GLU A 33 -2.95 -3.00 -7.53
C GLU A 33 -2.22 -3.84 -8.58
N ARG A 34 -1.38 -3.20 -9.42
CA ARG A 34 -0.57 -3.91 -10.42
C ARG A 34 0.44 -4.87 -9.80
N ALA A 35 1.00 -4.52 -8.64
CA ALA A 35 1.91 -5.37 -7.90
C ALA A 35 1.20 -6.45 -7.06
N GLY A 36 -0.13 -6.53 -7.11
CA GLY A 36 -0.95 -7.55 -6.45
C GLY A 36 -1.35 -7.24 -5.01
N PHE A 37 -1.03 -6.04 -4.51
CA PHE A 37 -1.46 -5.62 -3.18
C PHE A 37 -2.99 -5.46 -3.14
N LYS A 38 -3.58 -5.81 -2.00
CA LYS A 38 -5.01 -5.68 -1.74
C LYS A 38 -5.22 -4.65 -0.63
N ARG A 39 -6.19 -3.77 -0.83
CA ARG A 39 -6.57 -2.79 0.20
C ARG A 39 -7.18 -3.52 1.39
N ARG A 40 -6.50 -3.47 2.53
CA ARG A 40 -6.90 -4.11 3.78
C ARG A 40 -7.76 -3.19 4.63
N GLU A 41 -7.42 -1.90 4.66
CA GLU A 41 -8.11 -0.92 5.49
C GLU A 41 -8.17 0.43 4.78
N THR A 42 -9.24 1.19 5.04
CA THR A 42 -9.34 2.58 4.66
C THR A 42 -9.87 3.35 5.85
N LYS A 43 -9.09 4.29 6.35
CA LYS A 43 -9.46 5.13 7.48
C LYS A 43 -9.61 6.55 6.99
N ARG A 44 -10.68 7.22 7.39
CA ARG A 44 -10.83 8.66 7.13
C ARG A 44 -10.20 9.40 8.29
N GLU A 45 -9.07 10.06 8.04
CA GLU A 45 -8.37 10.81 9.07
C GLU A 45 -8.35 12.29 8.67
N ARG A 46 -8.60 13.15 9.64
CA ARG A 46 -8.54 14.59 9.40
C ARG A 46 -7.08 15.02 9.59
N HIS A 47 -6.38 15.25 8.50
CA HIS A 47 -5.00 15.73 8.50
C HIS A 47 -4.98 17.19 8.04
N PHE A 48 -4.36 18.07 8.84
CA PHE A 48 -4.23 19.51 8.53
C PHE A 48 -5.56 20.22 8.20
N GLY A 49 -6.66 19.83 8.84
CA GLY A 49 -7.99 20.43 8.60
C GLY A 49 -8.69 19.96 7.32
N GLN A 50 -8.08 19.04 6.56
CA GLN A 50 -8.67 18.38 5.40
C GLN A 50 -9.00 16.92 5.70
N ASP A 51 -10.12 16.43 5.17
CA ASP A 51 -10.48 15.01 5.23
C ASP A 51 -9.61 14.23 4.23
N ILE A 52 -8.54 13.62 4.72
CA ILE A 52 -7.65 12.78 3.93
C ILE A 52 -7.91 11.33 4.31
N GLY A 53 -8.43 10.55 3.37
CA GLY A 53 -8.52 9.10 3.59
C GLY A 53 -7.12 8.50 3.55
N SER A 54 -6.72 7.76 4.56
CA SER A 54 -5.56 6.90 4.55
C SER A 54 -5.97 5.46 4.23
N GLU A 55 -5.12 4.73 3.52
CA GLU A 55 -5.37 3.37 3.07
C GLU A 55 -4.17 2.48 3.41
N THR A 56 -4.46 1.31 3.97
CA THR A 56 -3.48 0.25 4.20
C THR A 56 -3.65 -0.83 3.15
N TRP A 57 -2.56 -1.19 2.47
CA TRP A 57 -2.49 -2.16 1.40
C TRP A 57 -1.56 -3.31 1.79
N SER A 58 -2.01 -4.55 1.57
CA SER A 58 -1.30 -5.75 2.00
C SER A 58 -1.06 -6.69 0.83
N LEU A 59 0.12 -7.29 0.78
CA LEU A 59 0.48 -8.35 -0.15
C LEU A 59 1.06 -9.52 0.63
N ASP A 60 0.41 -10.67 0.57
CA ASP A 60 1.01 -11.94 1.00
C ASP A 60 2.04 -12.38 -0.05
N LEU A 61 3.25 -12.70 0.39
CA LEU A 61 4.43 -12.86 -0.46
C LEU A 61 4.71 -14.30 -0.88
#